data_AF-A0A7J2R782-F1
#
_entry.id   AF-A0A7J2R782-F1
#
_cell.length_a   1.000
_cell.length_b   1.000
_cell.length_c   1.000
_cell.angle_alpha   90.00
_cell.angle_beta   90.00
_cell.angle_gamma   90.00
#
_symmetry.space_group_name_H-M   'P 1'
#
loop_
_entity.id
_entity.type
_entity.pdbx_description
1 polymer ?
#
loop_
_entity_poly.entity_id
_entity_poly.type
_entity_poly.pdbx_seq_one_letter_code
_entity_poly.pdbx_strand_id
1 'polypeptide(L)'
;MSKFKKTRSEHLPSISELDIQLEKIIQFSGWIFLFALMGFMGAWILFDNILNIIKFELSAMTFSIIIFTGINAAISFGLATKIKNNREKKKEFFLDWLLGEFLICMFTIFSVAIYQW
;
A
#
# COMPACT_ATOMS: atom_id res chain seq x y z
N MET A 1 19.41 -53.12 13.62
CA MET A 1 19.73 -51.69 13.79
C MET A 1 19.73 -51.03 12.41
N SER A 2 18.76 -50.17 12.12
CA SER A 2 18.84 -49.26 10.97
C SER A 2 18.28 -47.91 11.39
N LYS A 3 19.05 -46.88 11.06
CA LYS A 3 19.07 -45.58 11.71
C LYS A 3 17.80 -44.80 11.34
N PHE A 4 16.96 -44.52 12.34
CA PHE A 4 15.95 -43.48 12.24
C PHE A 4 16.66 -42.16 11.91
N LYS A 5 16.55 -41.73 10.66
CA LYS A 5 17.00 -40.42 10.20
C LYS A 5 16.06 -39.40 10.86
N LYS A 6 16.46 -38.89 12.03
CA LYS A 6 15.76 -37.77 12.69
C LYS A 6 15.75 -36.61 11.69
N THR A 7 14.61 -36.37 11.06
CA THR A 7 14.30 -35.13 10.37
C THR A 7 14.46 -34.05 11.42
N ARG A 8 15.57 -33.31 11.36
CA ARG A 8 15.86 -32.17 12.22
C ARG A 8 14.70 -31.22 11.97
N SER A 9 13.80 -31.07 12.95
CA SER A 9 12.75 -30.06 12.85
C SER A 9 13.48 -28.74 12.68
N GLU A 10 13.35 -28.14 11.50
CA GLU A 10 13.74 -26.75 11.30
C GLU A 10 13.13 -25.97 12.47
N HIS A 11 14.00 -25.39 13.30
CA HIS A 11 13.56 -24.43 14.28
C HIS A 11 12.87 -23.34 13.48
N LEU A 12 11.53 -23.33 13.53
CA LEU A 12 10.74 -22.16 13.17
C LEU A 12 11.39 -20.99 13.91
N PRO A 13 12.01 -20.02 13.20
CA PRO A 13 12.61 -18.89 13.87
C PRO A 13 11.50 -18.25 14.68
N SER A 14 11.74 -18.08 15.98
CA SER A 14 10.80 -17.41 16.87
C SER A 14 10.42 -16.10 16.22
N ILE A 15 9.14 -15.97 15.88
CA ILE A 15 8.62 -14.79 15.23
C ILE A 15 8.96 -13.61 16.14
N SER A 16 9.84 -12.72 15.67
CA SER A 16 10.21 -11.54 16.44
C SER A 16 8.97 -10.64 16.58
N GLU A 17 8.70 -10.16 17.79
CA GLU A 17 7.60 -9.20 18.02
C GLU A 17 7.72 -7.96 17.11
N LEU A 18 8.94 -7.55 16.79
CA LEU A 18 9.22 -6.44 15.86
C LEU A 18 8.70 -6.72 14.45
N ASP A 19 8.70 -7.97 14.00
CA ASP A 19 8.23 -8.33 12.65
C ASP A 19 6.72 -8.30 12.57
N ILE A 20 6.05 -8.72 13.65
CA ILE A 20 4.60 -8.60 13.79
C ILE A 20 4.20 -7.12 13.85
N GLN A 21 4.94 -6.30 14.60
CA GLN A 21 4.67 -4.86 14.69
C GLN A 21 4.84 -4.18 13.33
N LEU A 22 5.91 -4.47 12.60
CA LEU A 22 6.15 -3.92 11.26
C LEU A 22 5.05 -4.33 10.27
N GLU A 23 4.65 -5.60 10.26
CA GLU A 23 3.55 -6.10 9.41
C GLU A 23 2.23 -5.36 9.72
N LYS A 24 1.91 -5.18 11.01
CA LYS A 24 0.70 -4.46 11.45
C LYS A 24 0.73 -2.99 11.06
N ILE A 25 1.88 -2.32 11.19
CA ILE A 25 2.01 -0.90 10.81
C ILE A 25 1.78 -0.73 9.30
N ILE A 26 2.36 -1.60 8.48
CA ILE A 26 2.18 -1.55 7.02
C ILE A 26 0.72 -1.82 6.64
N GLN A 27 0.08 -2.83 7.24
CA GLN A 27 -1.35 -3.09 7.01
C GLN A 27 -2.22 -1.91 7.45
N PHE A 28 -1.92 -1.33 8.62
CA PHE A 28 -2.65 -0.18 9.14
C PHE A 28 -2.50 1.03 8.22
N SER A 29 -1.31 1.28 7.68
CA SER A 29 -1.09 2.31 6.66
C SER A 29 -1.93 2.07 5.41
N GLY A 30 -1.99 0.84 4.90
CA GLY A 30 -2.86 0.47 3.78
C GLY A 30 -4.34 0.75 4.05
N TRP A 31 -4.82 0.45 5.26
CA TRP A 31 -6.19 0.76 5.69
C TRP A 31 -6.47 2.26 5.76
N ILE A 32 -5.52 3.07 6.26
CA ILE A 32 -5.67 4.53 6.28
C ILE A 32 -5.87 5.06 4.85
N PHE A 33 -5.02 4.64 3.91
CA PHE A 33 -5.14 5.08 2.51
C PHE A 33 -6.46 4.61 1.88
N LEU A 34 -6.90 3.39 2.17
CA LEU A 34 -8.16 2.86 1.67
C LEU A 34 -9.37 3.64 2.22
N PHE A 35 -9.39 3.91 3.52
CA PHE A 35 -10.47 4.69 4.13
C PHE A 35 -10.47 6.14 3.66
N ALA A 36 -9.29 6.74 3.45
CA ALA A 36 -9.18 8.06 2.86
C ALA A 36 -9.75 8.09 1.44
N LEU A 37 -9.41 7.11 0.59
CA LEU A 37 -9.97 6.98 -0.76
C LEU A 37 -11.49 6.80 -0.72
N MET A 38 -11.99 5.91 0.15
CA MET A 38 -13.42 5.64 0.28
C MET A 38 -14.18 6.87 0.79
N GLY A 39 -13.64 7.58 1.77
CA GLY A 39 -14.22 8.84 2.26
C GLY A 39 -14.24 9.92 1.18
N PHE A 40 -13.15 10.04 0.40
CA PHE A 40 -13.06 10.99 -0.70
C PHE A 40 -14.07 10.68 -1.82
N MET A 41 -14.10 9.43 -2.29
CA MET A 41 -15.04 8.96 -3.31
C MET A 41 -16.50 9.03 -2.83
N GLY A 42 -16.75 8.66 -1.58
CA GLY A 42 -18.08 8.73 -0.96
C GLY A 42 -18.58 10.16 -0.84
N ALA A 43 -17.73 11.08 -0.37
CA ALA A 43 -18.05 12.51 -0.34
C ALA A 43 -18.33 13.03 -1.76
N TRP A 44 -17.48 12.69 -2.74
CA TRP A 44 -17.66 13.09 -4.13
C TRP A 44 -19.03 12.67 -4.69
N ILE A 45 -19.40 11.39 -4.50
CA ILE A 45 -20.69 10.85 -4.96
C ILE A 45 -21.87 11.51 -4.23
N LEU A 46 -21.76 11.74 -2.92
CA LEU A 46 -22.81 12.40 -2.14
C LEU A 46 -23.01 13.85 -2.60
N PHE A 47 -21.92 14.59 -2.82
CA PHE A 47 -21.98 15.95 -3.31
C PHE A 47 -22.54 16.02 -4.73
N ASP A 48 -22.19 15.11 -5.63
CA ASP A 48 -22.75 15.04 -6.98
C ASP A 48 -24.27 14.78 -6.96
N ASN A 49 -24.74 13.86 -6.12
CA ASN A 49 -26.17 13.56 -5.98
C ASN A 49 -26.98 14.69 -5.30
N ILE A 50 -26.39 15.39 -4.33
CA ILE A 50 -27.08 16.46 -3.57
C ILE A 50 -27.05 17.78 -4.35
N LEU A 51 -25.92 18.11 -4.98
CA LEU A 51 -25.67 19.38 -5.66
C LEU A 51 -25.68 19.19 -7.18
N ASN A 52 -26.72 18.58 -7.74
CA ASN A 52 -27.00 18.33 -9.18
C ASN A 52 -26.88 19.56 -10.12
N ILE A 53 -26.36 20.68 -9.61
CA ILE A 53 -26.12 22.00 -10.19
C ILE A 53 -24.60 22.25 -10.41
N ILE A 54 -23.71 21.62 -9.66
CA ILE A 54 -22.25 21.77 -9.80
C ILE A 54 -21.73 20.49 -10.44
N LYS A 55 -21.45 20.54 -11.76
CA LYS A 55 -20.69 19.48 -12.42
C LYS A 55 -19.31 19.43 -11.78
N PHE A 56 -19.12 18.48 -10.87
CA PHE A 56 -17.80 18.16 -10.35
C PHE A 56 -16.99 17.52 -11.48
N GLU A 57 -16.28 18.36 -12.23
CA GLU A 57 -15.37 17.87 -13.26
C GLU A 57 -14.21 17.13 -12.61
N LEU A 58 -13.82 16.02 -13.23
CA LEU A 58 -12.67 15.24 -12.80
C LEU A 58 -11.39 16.03 -13.10
N SER A 59 -11.05 16.95 -12.21
CA SER A 59 -9.83 17.75 -12.34
C SER A 59 -8.60 16.84 -12.24
N ALA A 60 -7.49 17.26 -12.85
CA ALA A 60 -6.21 16.55 -12.71
C ALA A 60 -5.83 16.34 -11.23
N MET A 61 -6.14 17.30 -10.36
CA MET A 61 -5.90 17.18 -8.91
C MET A 61 -6.73 16.07 -8.27
N THR A 62 -8.03 16.01 -8.57
CA THR A 62 -8.94 14.96 -8.08
C THR A 62 -8.46 13.58 -8.53
N PHE A 63 -8.11 13.46 -9.82
CA PHE A 63 -7.61 12.22 -10.40
C PHE A 63 -6.29 11.77 -9.75
N SER A 64 -5.35 12.69 -9.53
CA SER A 64 -4.08 12.39 -8.85
C SER A 64 -4.31 11.91 -7.42
N ILE A 65 -5.26 12.49 -6.68
CA ILE A 65 -5.59 12.03 -5.31
C ILE A 65 -6.13 10.60 -5.32
N ILE A 66 -7.04 10.28 -6.24
CA ILE A 66 -7.62 8.94 -6.37
C ILE A 66 -6.53 7.91 -6.69
N ILE A 67 -5.69 8.21 -7.67
CA ILE A 67 -4.60 7.32 -8.10
C ILE A 67 -3.57 7.15 -6.97
N PHE A 68 -3.14 8.24 -6.33
CA PHE A 68 -2.16 8.19 -5.24
C PHE A 68 -2.67 7.36 -4.06
N THR A 69 -3.87 7.65 -3.56
CA THR A 69 -4.43 6.93 -2.41
C THR A 69 -4.73 5.46 -2.73
N GLY A 70 -5.24 5.17 -3.93
CA GLY A 70 -5.51 3.80 -4.37
C GLY A 70 -4.23 2.97 -4.55
N ILE A 71 -3.22 3.52 -5.21
CA ILE A 71 -1.93 2.86 -5.42
C ILE A 71 -1.25 2.59 -4.06
N ASN A 72 -1.19 3.59 -3.17
CA ASN A 72 -0.52 3.41 -1.89
C ASN A 72 -1.24 2.42 -0.97
N ALA A 73 -2.58 2.37 -1.02
CA ALA A 73 -3.32 1.32 -0.33
C ALA A 73 -2.97 -0.08 -0.87
N ALA A 74 -3.03 -0.26 -2.20
CA ALA A 74 -2.74 -1.54 -2.84
C ALA A 74 -1.31 -2.02 -2.60
N ILE A 75 -0.34 -1.13 -2.74
CA ILE A 75 1.08 -1.41 -2.51
C ILE A 75 1.32 -1.76 -1.04
N SER A 76 0.73 -1.04 -0.09
CA SER A 76 0.88 -1.35 1.34
C SER A 76 0.37 -2.76 1.69
N PHE A 77 -0.81 -3.14 1.20
CA PHE A 77 -1.35 -4.49 1.40
C PHE A 77 -0.50 -5.57 0.70
N GLY A 78 -0.01 -5.28 -0.51
CA GLY A 78 0.90 -6.16 -1.24
C GLY A 78 2.21 -6.39 -0.50
N LEU A 79 2.80 -5.32 0.05
CA LEU A 79 4.02 -5.38 0.85
C LEU A 79 3.80 -6.20 2.13
N ALA A 80 2.74 -5.92 2.88
CA ALA A 80 2.41 -6.68 4.07
C ALA A 80 2.28 -8.18 3.79
N THR A 81 1.60 -8.54 2.69
CA THR A 81 1.42 -9.93 2.26
C THR A 81 2.75 -10.58 1.86
N LYS A 82 3.60 -9.87 1.11
CA LYS A 82 4.95 -10.37 0.75
C LYS A 82 5.82 -10.59 1.98
N ILE A 83 5.87 -9.64 2.90
CA ILE A 83 6.65 -9.74 4.14
C ILE A 83 6.14 -10.88 5.00
N LYS A 84 4.81 -11.04 5.14
CA LYS A 84 4.20 -12.15 5.88
C LYS A 84 4.66 -13.52 5.37
N ASN A 85 4.70 -13.68 4.05
CA ASN A 85 5.08 -14.94 3.41
C ASN A 85 6.60 -15.18 3.33
N ASN A 86 7.42 -14.13 3.42
CA ASN A 86 8.87 -14.19 3.20
C ASN A 86 9.63 -13.29 4.20
N ARG A 87 9.47 -13.58 5.49
CA ARG A 87 9.98 -12.72 6.59
C ARG A 87 11.49 -12.52 6.59
N GLU A 88 12.25 -13.49 6.10
CA GLU A 88 13.72 -13.40 6.03
C GLU A 88 14.19 -12.28 5.08
N LYS A 89 13.40 -11.99 4.05
CA LYS A 89 13.69 -10.95 3.05
C LYS A 89 12.94 -9.64 3.30
N LYS A 90 12.35 -9.44 4.49
CA LYS A 90 11.54 -8.25 4.82
C LYS A 90 12.24 -6.92 4.52
N LYS A 91 13.56 -6.83 4.76
CA LYS A 91 14.35 -5.61 4.52
C LYS A 91 14.45 -5.29 3.03
N GLU A 92 14.67 -6.30 2.20
CA GLU A 92 14.74 -6.19 0.75
C GLU A 92 13.40 -5.69 0.21
N PHE A 93 12.28 -6.32 0.59
CA PHE A 93 10.95 -5.87 0.15
C PHE A 93 10.59 -4.48 0.63
N PHE A 94 11.00 -4.09 1.84
CA PHE A 94 10.76 -2.74 2.34
C PHE A 94 11.57 -1.68 1.56
N LEU A 95 12.80 -1.98 1.17
CA LEU A 95 13.61 -1.08 0.35
C LEU A 95 13.09 -1.00 -1.09
N ASP A 96 12.72 -2.13 -1.69
CA ASP A 96 12.07 -2.17 -3.00
C ASP A 96 10.77 -1.36 -3.00
N TRP A 97 9.98 -1.49 -1.92
CA TRP A 97 8.78 -0.69 -1.72
C TRP A 97 9.10 0.80 -1.65
N LEU A 98 10.04 1.21 -0.80
CA LEU A 98 10.41 2.61 -0.64
C LEU A 98 10.89 3.22 -1.96
N LEU A 99 11.67 2.47 -2.73
CA LEU A 99 12.16 2.90 -4.04
C LEU A 99 11.03 2.96 -5.07
N GLY A 100 10.11 2.00 -5.06
CA GLY A 100 8.91 2.01 -5.90
C GLY A 100 7.99 3.20 -5.60
N GLU A 101 7.70 3.46 -4.32
CA GLU A 101 6.90 4.60 -3.88
C GLU A 101 7.55 5.92 -4.29
N PHE A 102 8.87 6.04 -4.13
CA PHE A 102 9.62 7.22 -4.56
C PHE A 102 9.50 7.46 -6.07
N LEU A 103 9.67 6.41 -6.90
CA LEU A 103 9.54 6.52 -8.35
C LEU A 103 8.12 6.88 -8.80
N ILE A 104 7.10 6.30 -8.15
CA ILE A 104 5.69 6.63 -8.42
C ILE A 104 5.40 8.09 -8.06
N CYS A 105 5.88 8.56 -6.90
CA CYS A 105 5.75 9.96 -6.50
C CYS A 105 6.41 10.91 -7.52
N MET A 106 7.65 10.61 -7.93
CA MET A 106 8.36 11.39 -8.95
C MET A 106 7.59 11.44 -10.27
N PHE A 107 7.10 10.30 -10.75
CA PHE A 107 6.32 10.23 -11.99
C PHE A 107 5.01 11.01 -11.89
N THR A 108 4.34 10.95 -10.74
CA THR A 108 3.10 11.71 -10.48
C THR A 108 3.36 13.21 -10.49
N ILE A 109 4.42 13.67 -9.82
CA ILE A 109 4.81 15.09 -9.80
C ILE A 109 5.11 15.57 -11.23
N PHE A 110 5.89 14.82 -12.01
CA PHE A 110 6.20 15.18 -13.39
C PHE A 110 4.96 15.18 -14.29
N SER A 111 4.06 14.21 -14.12
CA SER A 111 2.81 14.15 -14.88
C SER A 111 1.92 15.37 -14.61
N VAL A 112 1.80 15.78 -13.35
CA VAL A 112 1.06 16.99 -12.96
C VAL A 112 1.74 18.25 -13.51
N ALA A 113 3.07 18.33 -13.43
CA ALA A 113 3.83 19.47 -13.93
C ALA A 113 3.66 19.66 -15.46
N ILE A 114 3.67 18.56 -16.22
CA ILE A 114 3.41 18.60 -17.68
C ILE A 114 1.98 19.02 -17.97
N TYR A 115 0.99 18.53 -17.21
CA TYR A 115 -0.41 18.91 -17.42
C TYR A 115 -0.70 20.39 -17.11
N GLN A 116 0.10 21.02 -16.25
CA GLN A 116 -0.03 22.43 -15.88
C GLN A 116 0.68 23.41 -16.85
N TRP A 117 1.45 22.92 -17.82
CA TRP A 117 2.12 23.73 -18.85
C TRP A 117 1.36 23.69 -20.18
#